data_AF-Q9KKJ8-F1
#
_entry.id   AF-Q9KKJ8-F1
#
_cell.length_a   1.000
_cell.length_b   1.000
_cell.length_c   1.000
_cell.angle_alpha   90.00
_cell.angle_beta   90.00
_cell.angle_gamma   90.00
#
_symmetry.space_group_name_H-M   'P 1'
#
loop_
_entity.id
_entity.type
_entity.pdbx_description
1 polymer ?
#
loop_
_entity_poly.entity_id
_entity_poly.type
_entity_poly.pdbx_seq_one_letter_code
_entity_poly.pdbx_strand_id
1 'polypeptide(L)'
;MIIQGEEFMNIMLKWMSLSALLLGYAHSSYAITPLEQVQTDWAKCQYRTASAKEQERCFERTIARNRLELTISGDNPELKVWLAINQSSLAGVRGGLGALSLVKEAKSLFEEVIAQAPNTLEGPR
;
A
#
# COMPACT_ATOMS: atom_id res chain seq x y z
N MET A 1 -41.96 -44.94 -26.88
CA MET A 1 -40.58 -44.82 -26.37
C MET A 1 -39.77 -43.91 -27.30
N ILE A 2 -40.18 -42.63 -27.45
CA ILE A 2 -39.44 -41.58 -28.18
C ILE A 2 -39.58 -40.24 -27.43
N ILE A 3 -40.76 -39.98 -26.85
CA ILE A 3 -41.08 -38.75 -26.08
C ILE A 3 -40.17 -38.52 -24.84
N GLN A 4 -39.68 -39.58 -24.16
CA GLN A 4 -38.82 -39.40 -22.98
C GLN A 4 -37.37 -39.01 -23.29
N GLY A 5 -36.88 -39.25 -24.52
CA GLY A 5 -35.52 -38.86 -24.93
C GLY A 5 -35.39 -37.37 -25.22
N GLU A 6 -36.41 -36.79 -25.87
CA GLU A 6 -36.49 -35.36 -26.21
C GLU A 6 -36.56 -34.47 -24.95
N GLU A 7 -37.38 -34.86 -23.97
CA GLU A 7 -37.50 -34.15 -22.68
C GLU A 7 -36.18 -34.20 -21.89
N PHE A 8 -35.54 -35.37 -21.82
CA PHE A 8 -34.24 -35.53 -21.16
C PHE A 8 -33.15 -34.68 -21.83
N MET A 9 -33.11 -34.65 -23.17
CA MET A 9 -32.17 -33.87 -23.95
C MET A 9 -32.41 -32.36 -23.82
N ASN A 10 -33.67 -31.91 -23.77
CA ASN A 10 -34.02 -30.50 -23.52
C ASN A 10 -33.68 -30.05 -22.10
N ILE A 11 -33.86 -30.92 -21.11
CA ILE A 11 -33.43 -30.65 -19.74
C ILE A 11 -31.90 -30.53 -19.70
N MET A 12 -31.17 -31.48 -20.29
CA MET A 12 -29.70 -31.44 -20.41
C MET A 12 -29.19 -30.17 -21.13
N LEU A 13 -29.81 -29.77 -22.24
CA LEU A 13 -29.46 -28.54 -22.96
C LEU A 13 -29.73 -27.28 -22.13
N LYS A 14 -30.83 -27.23 -21.37
CA LYS A 14 -31.13 -26.12 -20.45
C LYS A 14 -30.08 -26.00 -19.35
N TRP A 15 -29.64 -27.12 -18.76
CA TRP A 15 -28.59 -27.12 -17.74
C TRP A 15 -27.19 -26.82 -18.31
N MET A 16 -26.90 -27.21 -19.56
CA MET A 16 -25.68 -26.78 -20.28
C MET A 16 -25.69 -25.28 -20.58
N SER A 17 -26.86 -24.70 -20.86
CA SER A 17 -27.03 -23.25 -21.10
C SER A 17 -26.86 -22.43 -19.82
N LEU A 18 -27.24 -22.98 -18.67
CA LEU A 18 -27.12 -22.31 -17.37
C LEU A 18 -25.66 -22.25 -16.87
N SER A 19 -24.82 -23.18 -17.30
CA SER A 19 -23.39 -23.23 -16.94
C SER A 19 -22.52 -22.24 -17.75
N ALA A 20 -23.01 -21.77 -18.91
CA ALA A 20 -22.28 -20.88 -19.80
C ALA A 20 -22.27 -19.40 -19.35
N LEU A 21 -23.04 -19.03 -18.31
CA LEU A 21 -23.20 -17.65 -17.85
C LEU A 21 -22.21 -17.18 -16.78
N LEU A 22 -21.22 -18.00 -16.40
CA LEU A 22 -20.25 -17.68 -15.34
C LEU A 22 -18.83 -17.31 -15.83
N LEU A 23 -18.57 -17.28 -17.14
CA LEU A 23 -17.23 -17.11 -17.71
C LEU A 23 -16.80 -15.65 -18.00
N GLY A 24 -17.37 -14.68 -17.28
CA GLY A 24 -17.21 -13.26 -17.61
C GLY A 24 -16.82 -12.32 -16.46
N TYR A 25 -16.19 -12.78 -15.39
CA TYR A 25 -15.62 -11.85 -14.40
C TYR A 25 -14.23 -11.41 -14.85
N ALA A 26 -14.18 -10.32 -15.63
CA ALA A 26 -12.95 -9.56 -15.80
C ALA A 26 -12.50 -9.08 -14.40
N HIS A 27 -11.43 -9.67 -13.88
CA HIS A 27 -10.79 -9.16 -12.67
C HIS A 27 -10.06 -7.86 -13.05
N SER A 28 -10.68 -6.71 -12.73
CA SER A 28 -9.97 -5.44 -12.74
C SER A 28 -8.92 -5.48 -11.61
N SER A 29 -7.65 -5.65 -11.96
CA SER A 29 -6.56 -5.46 -11.00
C SER A 29 -6.33 -3.96 -10.84
N TYR A 30 -6.66 -3.41 -9.67
CA TYR A 30 -6.22 -2.06 -9.30
C TYR A 30 -4.71 -2.08 -9.09
N ALA A 31 -4.00 -1.17 -9.77
CA ALA A 31 -2.57 -0.98 -9.53
C ALA A 31 -2.36 -0.26 -8.20
N ILE A 32 -1.51 -0.81 -7.33
CA ILE A 32 -1.12 -0.17 -6.07
C ILE A 32 -0.34 1.10 -6.40
N THR A 33 -0.76 2.22 -5.82
CA THR A 33 -0.05 3.50 -5.96
C THR A 33 1.26 3.50 -5.17
N PRO A 34 2.25 4.34 -5.53
CA PRO A 34 3.47 4.50 -4.74
C PRO A 34 3.20 4.83 -3.27
N LEU A 35 2.20 5.68 -3.02
CA LEU A 35 1.78 6.04 -1.67
C LEU A 35 1.25 4.83 -0.90
N GLU A 36 0.29 4.09 -1.46
CA GLU A 36 -0.26 2.88 -0.83
C GLU A 36 0.84 1.83 -0.55
N GLN A 37 1.82 1.72 -1.45
CA GLN A 37 2.96 0.83 -1.24
C GLN A 37 3.81 1.27 -0.05
N VAL A 38 4.13 2.57 0.08
CA VAL A 38 4.89 3.11 1.21
C VAL A 38 4.13 2.95 2.53
N GLN A 39 2.82 3.16 2.52
CA GLN A 39 1.94 2.95 3.68
C GLN A 39 1.93 1.48 4.13
N THR A 40 1.81 0.57 3.16
CA THR A 40 1.83 -0.87 3.40
C THR A 40 3.20 -1.34 3.92
N ASP A 41 4.28 -0.81 3.33
CA ASP A 41 5.66 -1.11 3.75
C ASP A 41 5.91 -0.62 5.18
N TRP A 42 5.48 0.60 5.52
CA TRP A 42 5.54 1.12 6.90
C TRP A 42 4.80 0.20 7.87
N ALA A 43 3.56 -0.18 7.58
CA ALA A 43 2.75 -1.04 8.45
C ALA A 43 3.41 -2.41 8.65
N LYS A 44 4.01 -2.97 7.59
CA LYS A 44 4.78 -4.21 7.67
C LYS A 44 6.00 -4.05 8.57
N CYS A 45 6.77 -2.97 8.42
CA CYS A 45 7.92 -2.69 9.29
C CYS A 45 7.49 -2.49 10.75
N GLN A 46 6.41 -1.73 10.99
CA GLN A 46 5.96 -1.41 12.33
C GLN A 46 5.43 -2.63 13.09
N TYR A 47 4.67 -3.50 12.43
CA TYR A 47 3.87 -4.53 13.12
C TYR A 47 4.25 -5.97 12.79
N ARG A 48 5.02 -6.23 11.72
CA ARG A 48 5.25 -7.59 11.19
C ARG A 48 6.73 -8.02 11.13
N THR A 49 7.62 -7.30 11.79
CA THR A 49 9.05 -7.68 11.93
C THR A 49 9.31 -8.31 13.30
N ALA A 50 10.12 -9.36 13.35
CA ALA A 50 10.29 -10.18 14.56
C ALA A 50 11.32 -9.61 15.57
N SER A 51 12.21 -8.71 15.14
CA SER A 51 13.25 -8.12 15.99
C SER A 51 13.52 -6.66 15.66
N ALA A 52 14.05 -5.90 16.63
CA ALA A 52 14.44 -4.51 16.44
C ALA A 52 15.45 -4.31 15.29
N LYS A 53 16.42 -5.24 15.13
CA LYS A 53 17.40 -5.19 14.04
C LYS A 53 16.77 -5.44 12.66
N GLU A 54 15.74 -6.26 12.58
CA GLU A 54 14.99 -6.44 11.32
C GLU A 54 14.08 -5.25 11.05
N GLN A 55 13.48 -4.69 12.09
CA GLN A 55 12.66 -3.49 12.02
C GLN A 55 13.47 -2.29 11.52
N GLU A 56 14.67 -2.10 12.06
CA GLU A 56 15.62 -1.07 11.63
C GLU A 56 15.93 -1.20 10.13
N ARG A 57 16.38 -2.39 9.69
CA ARG A 57 16.65 -2.67 8.27
C ARG A 57 15.41 -2.55 7.39
N CYS A 58 14.22 -2.82 7.93
CA CYS A 58 12.97 -2.65 7.22
C CYS A 58 12.72 -1.17 6.93
N PHE A 59 12.75 -0.33 7.97
CA PHE A 59 12.56 1.11 7.80
C PHE A 59 13.65 1.77 6.97
N GLU A 60 14.92 1.35 7.06
CA GLU A 60 15.98 1.84 6.17
C GLU A 60 15.63 1.65 4.69
N ARG A 61 15.14 0.46 4.32
CA ARG A 61 14.69 0.18 2.95
C ARG A 61 13.45 0.97 2.57
N THR A 62 12.47 1.08 3.46
CA THR A 62 11.24 1.84 3.21
C THR A 62 11.54 3.33 3.01
N ILE A 63 12.45 3.91 3.80
CA ILE A 63 12.93 5.29 3.65
C ILE A 63 13.64 5.47 2.30
N ALA A 64 14.52 4.55 1.91
CA ALA A 64 15.22 4.62 0.63
C ALA A 64 14.24 4.56 -0.56
N ARG A 65 13.25 3.65 -0.52
CA ARG A 65 12.18 3.57 -1.52
C ARG A 65 11.37 4.87 -1.55
N ASN A 66 10.93 5.37 -0.40
CA ASN A 66 10.09 6.57 -0.37
C ASN A 66 10.80 7.82 -0.92
N ARG A 67 12.12 7.97 -0.69
CA ARG A 67 12.94 9.02 -1.32
C ARG A 67 13.00 8.88 -2.84
N LEU A 68 13.08 7.65 -3.35
CA LEU A 68 13.02 7.39 -4.78
C LEU A 68 11.64 7.77 -5.35
N GLU A 69 10.56 7.40 -4.68
CA GLU A 69 9.20 7.75 -5.12
C GLU A 69 8.97 9.28 -5.17
N LEU A 70 9.52 10.03 -4.22
CA LEU A 70 9.53 11.50 -4.25
C LEU A 70 10.32 12.06 -5.44
N THR A 71 11.40 11.40 -5.84
CA THR A 71 12.18 11.82 -7.01
C THR A 71 11.38 11.61 -8.31
N ILE A 72 10.55 10.56 -8.37
CA ILE A 72 9.76 10.19 -9.55
C ILE A 72 8.44 11.00 -9.61
N SER A 73 7.75 11.13 -8.48
CA SER A 73 6.39 11.69 -8.40
C SER A 73 6.35 13.22 -8.33
N GLY A 74 7.53 13.87 -8.33
CA GLY A 74 7.66 15.29 -8.04
C GLY A 74 7.41 15.59 -6.56
N ASP A 75 7.14 16.86 -6.27
CA ASP A 75 7.04 17.40 -4.91
C ASP A 75 5.74 16.99 -4.18
N ASN A 76 5.49 15.68 -4.07
CA ASN A 76 4.26 15.12 -3.53
C ASN A 76 4.24 15.25 -1.99
N PRO A 77 3.31 16.05 -1.42
CA PRO A 77 3.28 16.32 0.01
C PRO A 77 2.91 15.07 0.84
N GLU A 78 2.08 14.16 0.32
CA GLU A 78 1.72 12.92 1.03
C GLU A 78 2.93 11.99 1.16
N LEU A 79 3.73 11.85 0.11
CA LEU A 79 4.97 11.08 0.18
C LEU A 79 6.00 11.72 1.13
N LYS A 80 6.06 13.06 1.23
CA LYS A 80 6.88 13.77 2.24
C LYS A 80 6.42 13.46 3.67
N VAL A 81 5.11 13.50 3.91
CA VAL A 81 4.52 13.10 5.22
C VAL A 81 4.92 11.68 5.56
N TRP A 82 4.79 10.75 4.62
CA TRP A 82 5.17 9.36 4.85
C TRP A 82 6.68 9.17 5.00
N LEU A 83 7.52 10.05 4.43
CA LEU A 83 8.97 10.01 4.65
C LEU A 83 9.29 10.40 6.09
N ALA A 84 8.65 11.46 6.57
CA ALA A 84 8.77 11.92 7.94
C ALA A 84 8.27 10.87 8.96
N ILE A 85 7.15 10.20 8.68
CA ILE A 85 6.63 9.08 9.50
C ILE A 85 7.65 7.93 9.55
N ASN A 86 8.20 7.51 8.41
CA ASN A 86 9.18 6.43 8.36
C ASN A 86 10.48 6.79 9.09
N GLN A 87 10.98 8.02 8.95
CA GLN A 87 12.16 8.49 9.70
C GLN A 87 11.91 8.56 11.20
N SER A 88 10.75 9.07 11.63
CA SER A 88 10.35 9.08 13.04
C SER A 88 10.25 7.67 13.62
N SER A 89 9.74 6.73 12.83
CA SER A 89 9.63 5.32 13.22
C SER A 89 11.02 4.68 13.38
N LEU A 90 11.93 4.88 12.41
CA LEU A 90 13.32 4.42 12.51
C LEU A 90 14.05 5.03 13.72
N ALA A 91 13.78 6.30 14.02
CA ALA A 91 14.35 6.96 15.18
C ALA A 91 13.92 6.28 16.49
N GLY A 92 12.65 5.88 16.59
CA GLY A 92 12.14 5.10 17.72
C GLY A 92 12.84 3.74 17.88
N VAL A 93 13.18 3.08 16.77
CA VAL A 93 13.90 1.80 16.78
C VAL A 93 15.36 1.96 17.20
N ARG A 94 16.06 2.96 16.65
CA ARG A 94 17.49 3.18 16.91
C ARG A 94 17.79 3.78 18.28
N GLY A 95 16.97 4.73 18.73
CA GLY A 95 17.20 5.50 19.95
C GLY A 95 18.52 6.30 19.96
N GLY A 96 18.87 6.86 21.12
CA GLY A 96 20.14 7.55 21.36
C GLY A 96 20.44 8.71 20.39
N LEU A 97 21.73 8.94 20.12
CA LEU A 97 22.17 10.00 19.18
C LEU A 97 21.82 9.68 17.72
N GLY A 98 21.68 8.39 17.37
CA GLY A 98 21.26 7.95 16.04
C GLY A 98 19.81 8.31 15.70
N ALA A 99 18.96 8.50 16.72
CA ALA A 99 17.58 8.97 16.56
C ALA A 99 17.49 10.49 16.32
N LEU A 100 18.43 11.28 16.85
CA LEU A 100 18.34 12.74 16.84
C LEU A 100 18.37 13.33 15.41
N SER A 101 19.24 12.81 14.53
CA SER A 101 19.28 13.24 13.13
C SER A 101 17.98 12.91 12.40
N LEU A 102 17.47 11.69 12.59
CA LEU A 102 16.23 11.22 11.98
C LEU A 102 15.01 12.06 12.39
N VAL A 103 14.89 12.40 13.68
CA VAL A 103 13.80 13.26 14.19
C VAL A 103 13.92 14.67 13.62
N LYS A 104 15.13 15.22 13.46
CA LYS A 104 15.35 16.53 12.85
C LYS A 104 14.94 16.55 11.37
N GLU A 105 15.32 15.51 10.62
CA GLU A 105 14.91 15.38 9.21
C GLU A 105 13.39 15.23 9.09
N ALA A 106 12.76 14.38 9.92
CA ALA A 106 11.31 14.21 9.94
C ALA A 106 10.58 15.52 10.28
N LYS A 107 11.04 16.25 11.30
CA LYS A 107 10.50 17.55 11.67
C LYS A 107 10.56 18.53 10.49
N SER A 108 11.71 18.63 9.82
CA SER A 108 11.88 19.53 8.66
C SER A 108 10.88 19.22 7.54
N LEU A 109 10.65 17.94 7.24
CA LEU A 109 9.68 17.53 6.22
C LEU A 109 8.25 17.90 6.62
N PHE A 110 7.87 17.69 7.89
CA PHE A 110 6.55 18.10 8.38
C PHE A 110 6.37 19.62 8.32
N GLU A 111 7.36 20.40 8.75
CA GLU A 111 7.31 21.87 8.67
C GLU A 111 7.17 22.35 7.22
N GLU A 112 7.86 21.71 6.29
CA GLU A 112 7.74 21.99 4.86
C GLU A 112 6.31 21.70 4.33
N VAL A 113 5.75 20.53 4.67
CA VAL A 113 4.37 20.19 4.26
C VAL A 113 3.36 21.13 4.88
N ILE A 114 3.50 21.49 6.17
CA ILE A 114 2.61 22.45 6.84
C ILE A 114 2.63 23.81 6.13
N ALA A 115 3.81 24.26 5.70
CA ALA A 115 3.95 25.53 5.01
C ALA A 115 3.36 25.53 3.58
N GLN A 116 3.48 24.42 2.86
CA GLN A 116 3.15 24.36 1.42
C GLN A 116 1.77 23.73 1.13
N ALA A 117 1.39 22.71 1.89
CA ALA A 117 0.18 21.90 1.69
C ALA A 117 -0.42 21.46 3.04
N PRO A 118 -0.89 22.41 3.87
CA PRO A 118 -1.30 22.15 5.26
C PRO A 118 -2.40 21.09 5.39
N ASN A 119 -3.30 21.00 4.42
CA ASN A 119 -4.42 20.06 4.44
C ASN A 119 -3.98 18.60 4.19
N THR A 120 -2.74 18.36 3.75
CA THR A 120 -2.23 16.99 3.52
C THR A 120 -2.23 16.15 4.79
N LEU A 121 -2.06 16.78 5.96
CA LEU A 121 -2.03 16.08 7.25
C LEU A 121 -3.41 15.64 7.74
N GLU A 122 -4.50 16.05 7.08
CA GLU A 122 -5.87 15.64 7.43
C GLU A 122 -6.15 14.18 7.04
N GLY A 123 -5.29 13.59 6.20
CA GLY A 123 -5.46 12.24 5.67
C GLY A 123 -6.45 12.16 4.50
N PRO A 124 -6.59 10.98 3.88
CA PRO A 124 -7.56 10.79 2.82
C PRO A 124 -8.99 10.98 3.36
N ARG A 125 -9.75 11.85 2.70
CA ARG A 125 -11.20 12.06 2.95
C ARG A 125 -12.04 10.95 2.34
#